data_AF-A0A3N5RE32-F1
#
_entry.id   AF-A0A3N5RE32-F1
#
_cell.length_a   1.000
_cell.length_b   1.000
_cell.length_c   1.000
_cell.angle_alpha   90.00
_cell.angle_beta   90.00
_cell.angle_gamma   90.00
#
_symmetry.space_group_name_H-M   'P 1'
#
loop_
_entity.id
_entity.type
_entity.pdbx_description
1 polymer ?
#
loop_
_entity_poly.entity_id
_entity_poly.type
_entity_poly.pdbx_seq_one_letter_code
_entity_poly.pdbx_strand_id
1 'polypeptide(L)'
;MPPEGAASAVPEPAARRTATEWFAAFMEQRNLNWGELVGGLLIVCGSIALVLSFWSQIAERPFLKFFVFNGFTAALFGLGRYASARLKLPTTSRAFFSIATLLVPLNFLALAAFSRDAQAESLATIAGDVVSIALFAWLTWRAGGTITPETPLLLSLGIVGPSIAGLLIRRFISSESGIVAVLSLGLMPVAIYAATLGTALWKSVREGTGSEPDEQAVRSQFRLLGTATFACAAPLGLLASRTGDIAGTLRWLAPLGALFAAPSIAVGLSLWKRVVSAERTTTRVVASGVAIAGTLILLAGVVLAWPHPGMVLLVALVNFAVLSAIAYLQKLPVAHLAALPCAGLAYLLAVHLGRRDLAWELLPSSQVSAALLSAESGTALVPLAAIFGAAAAWLRRSHPEDSRFHSLVAGITAVVSLALATVLGLGRTGDPAGATWVFGIYGLALIAVAAIWEQRVAAAALALAPDVNLATVPPAAVASGPQISRTMLIGMGWGGAILLLIACVQGAAFLFVDRFHLAHPWIDGLLTQATVVLV
;
A
#
# COMPACT_ATOMS: atom_id res chain seq x y z
N MET A 1 -38.89 -49.17 -30.47
CA MET A 1 -37.58 -49.52 -29.88
C MET A 1 -36.61 -48.37 -30.16
N PRO A 2 -36.40 -47.45 -29.20
CA PRO A 2 -35.34 -46.46 -29.29
C PRO A 2 -33.98 -47.08 -28.89
N PRO A 3 -32.86 -46.66 -29.50
CA PRO A 3 -31.55 -47.23 -29.22
C PRO A 3 -31.02 -46.82 -27.84
N GLU A 4 -30.42 -47.84 -27.23
CA GLU A 4 -29.59 -47.95 -26.04
C GLU A 4 -28.71 -46.73 -25.72
N GLY A 5 -28.65 -46.40 -24.43
CA GLY A 5 -27.98 -45.23 -23.88
C GLY A 5 -26.47 -45.23 -24.07
N ALA A 6 -25.96 -44.11 -24.57
CA ALA A 6 -24.55 -43.76 -24.47
C ALA A 6 -24.25 -43.40 -23.00
N ALA A 7 -23.59 -44.33 -22.31
CA ALA A 7 -23.02 -44.09 -20.99
C ALA A 7 -22.04 -42.90 -21.07
N SER A 8 -22.31 -41.85 -20.31
CA SER A 8 -21.41 -40.72 -20.11
C SER A 8 -20.16 -41.21 -19.39
N ALA A 9 -19.03 -41.29 -20.10
CA ALA A 9 -17.74 -41.55 -19.49
C ALA A 9 -17.42 -40.43 -18.47
N VAL A 10 -17.31 -40.83 -17.20
CA VAL A 10 -16.81 -39.98 -16.11
C VAL A 10 -15.36 -39.59 -16.46
N PRO A 11 -15.00 -38.30 -16.52
CA PRO A 11 -13.61 -37.92 -16.77
C PRO A 11 -12.75 -38.39 -15.60
N GLU A 12 -11.70 -39.16 -15.89
CA GLU A 12 -10.71 -39.58 -14.90
C GLU A 12 -10.13 -38.33 -14.18
N PRO A 13 -9.99 -38.38 -12.85
CA PRO A 13 -9.34 -37.30 -12.11
C PRO A 13 -7.89 -37.18 -12.57
N ALA A 14 -7.53 -36.06 -13.19
CA ALA A 14 -6.16 -35.75 -13.59
C ALA A 14 -5.23 -35.94 -12.39
N ALA A 15 -4.26 -36.84 -12.53
CA ALA A 15 -3.28 -37.15 -11.49
C ALA A 15 -2.61 -35.86 -11.00
N ARG A 16 -2.58 -35.68 -9.67
CA ARG A 16 -1.89 -34.55 -9.03
C ARG A 16 -0.40 -34.64 -9.36
N ARG A 17 0.06 -33.81 -10.31
CA ARG A 17 1.49 -33.67 -10.64
C ARG A 17 2.26 -33.37 -9.36
N THR A 18 3.27 -34.18 -9.07
CA THR A 18 4.12 -33.98 -7.91
C THR A 18 5.02 -32.75 -8.12
N ALA A 19 5.42 -32.08 -7.04
CA ALA A 19 6.28 -30.88 -7.13
C ALA A 19 7.57 -31.15 -7.92
N THR A 20 8.06 -32.39 -7.88
CA THR A 20 9.23 -32.87 -8.62
C THR A 20 8.97 -32.96 -10.13
N GLU A 21 7.80 -33.42 -10.56
CA GLU A 21 7.40 -33.43 -11.99
C GLU A 21 7.15 -32.02 -12.52
N TRP A 22 6.61 -31.13 -11.68
CA TRP A 22 6.47 -29.71 -12.02
C TRP A 22 7.84 -29.04 -12.17
N PHE A 23 8.78 -29.33 -11.26
CA PHE A 23 10.13 -28.82 -11.32
C PHE A 23 10.90 -29.40 -12.52
N ALA A 24 10.76 -30.70 -12.78
CA ALA A 24 11.38 -31.35 -13.95
C ALA A 24 10.81 -30.82 -15.27
N ALA A 25 9.48 -30.69 -15.40
CA ALA A 25 8.85 -30.10 -16.57
C ALA A 25 9.22 -28.62 -16.75
N PHE A 26 9.36 -27.86 -15.66
CA PHE A 26 9.86 -26.48 -15.68
C PHE A 26 11.32 -26.40 -16.15
N MET A 27 12.16 -27.34 -15.70
CA MET A 27 13.56 -27.49 -16.13
C MET A 27 13.66 -27.89 -17.61
N GLU A 28 12.73 -28.71 -18.10
CA GLU A 28 12.71 -29.21 -19.49
C GLU A 28 12.15 -28.18 -20.49
N GLN A 29 11.12 -27.39 -20.10
CA GLN A 29 10.55 -26.33 -20.94
C GLN A 29 11.39 -25.06 -21.00
N ARG A 30 12.25 -24.79 -20.01
CA ARG A 30 13.18 -23.66 -19.99
C ARG A 30 14.60 -24.19 -20.17
N ASN A 31 14.92 -24.55 -21.42
CA ASN A 31 16.26 -24.96 -21.88
C ASN A 31 17.27 -23.78 -21.84
N LEU A 32 17.41 -23.15 -20.69
CA LEU A 32 18.49 -22.24 -20.33
C LEU A 32 19.50 -23.12 -19.63
N ASN A 33 20.55 -23.52 -20.34
CA ASN A 33 21.62 -24.34 -19.81
C ASN A 33 22.09 -23.73 -18.48
N TRP A 34 21.85 -24.38 -17.35
CA TRP A 34 22.28 -23.88 -16.04
C TRP A 34 23.77 -23.59 -16.01
N GLY A 35 24.57 -24.29 -16.83
CA GLY A 35 25.98 -24.00 -17.06
C GLY A 35 26.25 -22.63 -17.71
N GLU A 36 25.38 -22.14 -18.59
CA GLU A 36 25.47 -20.80 -19.19
C GLU A 36 25.06 -19.71 -18.19
N LEU A 37 24.04 -19.97 -17.35
CA LEU A 37 23.66 -19.04 -16.28
C LEU A 37 24.74 -18.94 -15.20
N VAL A 38 25.26 -20.08 -14.75
CA VAL A 38 26.35 -20.14 -13.76
C VAL A 38 27.63 -19.56 -14.35
N GLY A 39 27.99 -19.90 -15.59
CA GLY A 39 29.15 -19.33 -16.29
C GLY A 39 29.03 -17.82 -16.50
N GLY A 40 27.86 -17.35 -16.92
CA GLY A 40 27.55 -15.92 -17.05
C GLY A 40 27.63 -15.18 -15.70
N LEU A 41 27.09 -15.77 -14.64
CA LEU A 41 27.19 -15.21 -13.28
C LEU A 41 28.64 -15.14 -12.80
N LEU A 42 29.45 -16.16 -13.09
CA LEU A 42 30.88 -16.21 -12.73
C LEU A 42 31.69 -15.14 -13.47
N ILE A 43 31.41 -14.94 -14.77
CA ILE A 43 32.01 -13.86 -15.57
C ILE A 43 31.60 -12.49 -15.01
N VAL A 44 30.33 -12.32 -14.64
CA VAL A 44 29.83 -11.07 -14.03
C VAL A 44 30.50 -10.81 -12.68
N CYS A 45 30.53 -11.80 -11.78
CA CYS A 45 31.20 -11.68 -10.48
C CYS A 45 32.71 -11.42 -10.63
N GLY A 46 33.39 -12.10 -11.55
CA GLY A 46 34.80 -11.87 -11.85
C GLY A 46 35.07 -10.48 -12.41
N SER A 47 34.20 -10.00 -13.30
CA SER A 47 34.28 -8.63 -13.83
C SER A 47 34.04 -7.58 -12.75
N ILE A 48 33.08 -7.81 -11.85
CA ILE A 48 32.84 -6.93 -10.68
C ILE A 48 34.07 -6.89 -9.77
N ALA A 49 34.64 -8.04 -9.43
CA ALA A 49 35.83 -8.12 -8.59
C ALA A 49 37.03 -7.39 -9.23
N LEU A 50 37.21 -7.52 -10.54
CA LEU A 50 38.25 -6.84 -11.29
C LEU A 50 38.04 -5.32 -11.32
N VAL A 51 36.81 -4.86 -11.55
CA VAL A 51 36.45 -3.44 -11.47
C VAL A 51 36.68 -2.89 -10.06
N LEU A 52 36.32 -3.62 -9.01
CA LEU A 52 36.57 -3.22 -7.62
C LEU A 52 38.07 -3.16 -7.30
N SER A 53 38.88 -4.07 -7.86
CA SER A 53 40.34 -4.11 -7.65
C SER A 53 41.07 -2.94 -8.33
N PHE A 54 40.69 -2.59 -9.56
CA PHE A 54 41.26 -1.42 -10.26
C PHE A 54 40.60 -0.10 -9.85
N TRP A 55 39.59 -0.16 -8.98
CA TRP A 55 38.78 0.99 -8.61
C TRP A 55 39.59 2.09 -7.95
N SER A 56 40.52 1.76 -7.05
CA SER A 56 41.35 2.76 -6.35
C SER A 56 42.21 3.58 -7.33
N GLN A 57 42.73 2.96 -8.38
CA GLN A 57 43.55 3.63 -9.40
C GLN A 57 42.72 4.47 -10.36
N ILE A 58 41.55 3.95 -10.78
CA ILE A 58 40.56 4.72 -11.56
C ILE A 58 40.00 5.86 -10.70
N ALA A 59 39.96 5.67 -9.37
CA ALA A 59 39.37 6.62 -8.44
C ALA A 59 40.12 7.95 -8.40
N GLU A 60 41.42 7.94 -8.67
CA GLU A 60 42.30 9.10 -8.58
C GLU A 60 42.20 10.03 -9.80
N ARG A 61 41.67 9.56 -10.94
CA ARG A 61 41.60 10.34 -12.19
C ARG A 61 40.15 10.70 -12.56
N PRO A 62 39.67 11.92 -12.25
CA PRO A 62 38.26 12.30 -12.41
C PRO A 62 37.75 12.21 -13.86
N PHE A 63 38.55 12.59 -14.84
CA PHE A 63 38.19 12.45 -16.25
C PHE A 63 38.08 10.99 -16.69
N LEU A 64 38.97 10.12 -16.20
CA LEU A 64 38.98 8.71 -16.58
C LEU A 64 37.73 8.00 -16.05
N LYS A 65 37.29 8.30 -14.82
CA LYS A 65 35.97 7.85 -14.31
C LYS A 65 34.84 8.25 -15.24
N PHE A 66 34.77 9.54 -15.57
CA PHE A 66 33.72 10.09 -16.41
C PHE A 66 33.64 9.36 -17.76
N PHE A 67 34.77 9.21 -18.45
CA PHE A 67 34.83 8.55 -19.75
C PHE A 67 34.52 7.06 -19.67
N VAL A 68 34.98 6.35 -18.62
CA VAL A 68 34.72 4.92 -18.49
C VAL A 68 33.22 4.65 -18.27
N PHE A 69 32.58 5.34 -17.33
CA PHE A 69 31.14 5.11 -17.04
C PHE A 69 30.24 5.58 -18.16
N ASN A 70 30.42 6.82 -18.61
CA ASN A 70 29.58 7.40 -19.64
C ASN A 70 29.85 6.76 -21.00
N GLY A 71 31.13 6.50 -21.32
CA GLY A 71 31.54 5.86 -22.57
C GLY A 71 31.03 4.43 -22.69
N PHE A 72 31.18 3.61 -21.64
CA PHE A 72 30.67 2.23 -21.66
C PHE A 72 29.16 2.17 -21.87
N THR A 73 28.42 3.02 -21.15
CA THR A 73 26.96 3.03 -21.25
C THR A 73 26.49 3.59 -22.60
N ALA A 74 27.14 4.65 -23.11
CA ALA A 74 26.89 5.16 -24.44
C ALA A 74 27.22 4.13 -25.53
N ALA A 75 28.28 3.33 -25.36
CA ALA A 75 28.64 2.24 -26.26
C ALA A 75 27.55 1.17 -26.31
N LEU A 76 26.95 0.79 -25.17
CA LEU A 76 25.81 -0.13 -25.14
C LEU A 76 24.58 0.42 -25.88
N PHE A 77 24.26 1.71 -25.73
CA PHE A 77 23.22 2.36 -26.54
C PHE A 77 23.58 2.34 -28.04
N GLY A 78 24.85 2.59 -28.37
CA GLY A 78 25.38 2.49 -29.73
C GLY A 78 25.24 1.09 -30.33
N LEU A 79 25.61 0.06 -29.57
CA LEU A 79 25.46 -1.35 -29.95
C LEU A 79 23.99 -1.73 -30.16
N GLY A 80 23.09 -1.28 -29.28
CA GLY A 80 21.65 -1.47 -29.46
C GLY A 80 21.15 -0.85 -30.78
N ARG A 81 21.60 0.36 -31.10
CA ARG A 81 21.26 1.03 -32.37
C ARG A 81 21.89 0.35 -33.58
N TYR A 82 23.14 -0.10 -33.48
CA TYR A 82 23.85 -0.83 -34.53
C TYR A 82 23.17 -2.17 -34.84
N ALA A 83 22.81 -2.94 -33.81
CA ALA A 83 22.10 -4.20 -33.94
C ALA A 83 20.74 -4.03 -34.63
N SER A 84 20.03 -2.93 -34.34
CA SER A 84 18.77 -2.60 -35.03
C SER A 84 19.00 -2.17 -36.48
N ALA A 85 19.91 -1.22 -36.72
CA ALA A 85 20.05 -0.56 -38.02
C ALA A 85 20.81 -1.38 -39.06
N ARG A 86 21.88 -2.08 -38.65
CA ARG A 86 22.76 -2.82 -39.57
C ARG A 86 22.48 -4.32 -39.56
N LEU A 87 22.32 -4.91 -38.36
CA LEU A 87 22.13 -6.36 -38.23
C LEU A 87 20.66 -6.79 -38.35
N LYS A 88 19.71 -5.85 -38.24
CA LYS A 88 18.25 -6.13 -38.26
C LYS A 88 17.83 -7.18 -37.21
N LEU A 89 18.47 -7.16 -36.03
CA LEU A 89 18.18 -8.07 -34.91
C LEU A 89 17.34 -7.36 -33.83
N PRO A 90 16.00 -7.37 -33.92
CA PRO A 90 15.15 -6.57 -33.03
C PRO A 90 15.17 -7.06 -31.57
N THR A 91 15.31 -8.37 -31.34
CA THR A 91 15.40 -8.96 -30.00
C THR A 91 16.69 -8.55 -29.31
N THR A 92 17.82 -8.71 -29.99
CA THR A 92 19.15 -8.32 -29.50
C THR A 92 19.25 -6.82 -29.24
N SER A 93 18.74 -6.00 -30.16
CA SER A 93 18.70 -4.55 -29.97
C SER A 93 17.89 -4.14 -28.73
N ARG A 94 16.70 -4.72 -28.53
CA ARG A 94 15.86 -4.47 -27.34
C ARG A 94 16.57 -4.89 -26.06
N ALA A 95 17.31 -5.99 -26.07
CA ALA A 95 18.10 -6.43 -24.91
C ALA A 95 19.20 -5.42 -24.57
N PHE A 96 20.00 -4.98 -25.55
CA PHE A 96 21.03 -3.96 -25.33
C PHE A 96 20.45 -2.65 -24.81
N PHE A 97 19.34 -2.17 -25.37
CA PHE A 97 18.70 -0.97 -24.88
C PHE A 97 18.17 -1.13 -23.46
N SER A 98 17.58 -2.28 -23.12
CA SER A 98 17.10 -2.56 -21.76
C SER A 98 18.23 -2.55 -20.73
N ILE A 99 19.35 -3.19 -21.06
CA ILE A 99 20.55 -3.20 -20.22
C ILE A 99 21.08 -1.77 -20.07
N ALA A 100 21.27 -1.06 -21.17
CA ALA A 100 21.78 0.31 -21.16
C ALA A 100 20.89 1.26 -20.33
N THR A 101 19.55 1.13 -20.42
CA THR A 101 18.61 1.93 -19.61
C THR A 101 18.72 1.66 -18.12
N LEU A 102 18.98 0.41 -17.70
CA LEU A 102 19.18 0.06 -16.29
C LEU A 102 20.56 0.51 -15.78
N LEU A 103 21.56 0.64 -16.66
CA LEU A 103 22.86 1.18 -16.27
C LEU A 103 22.82 2.69 -15.99
N VAL A 104 21.90 3.44 -16.59
CA VAL A 104 21.86 4.90 -16.41
C VAL A 104 21.72 5.30 -14.92
N PRO A 105 20.73 4.82 -14.16
CA PRO A 105 20.64 5.12 -12.73
C PRO A 105 21.84 4.64 -11.93
N LEU A 106 22.42 3.49 -12.30
CA LEU A 106 23.62 2.97 -11.66
C LEU A 106 24.85 3.85 -11.91
N ASN A 107 24.98 4.44 -13.10
CA ASN A 107 26.07 5.38 -13.39
C ASN A 107 25.93 6.64 -12.55
N PHE A 108 24.73 7.21 -12.46
CA PHE A 108 24.49 8.37 -11.60
C PHE A 108 24.73 8.04 -10.13
N LEU A 109 24.31 6.85 -9.69
CA LEU A 109 24.59 6.35 -8.35
C LEU A 109 26.09 6.21 -8.10
N ALA A 110 26.84 5.65 -9.04
CA ALA A 110 28.30 5.50 -8.92
C ALA A 110 29.00 6.86 -8.90
N LEU A 111 28.62 7.78 -9.79
CA LEU A 111 29.11 9.16 -9.79
C LEU A 111 28.78 9.89 -8.49
N ALA A 112 27.63 9.57 -7.88
CA ALA A 112 27.19 10.17 -6.64
C ALA A 112 27.89 9.60 -5.40
N ALA A 113 28.07 8.27 -5.34
CA ALA A 113 28.62 7.56 -4.19
C ALA A 113 30.15 7.64 -4.11
N PHE A 114 30.85 7.69 -5.27
CA PHE A 114 32.31 7.55 -5.31
C PHE A 114 33.10 8.84 -5.56
N SER A 115 32.43 9.99 -5.65
CA SER A 115 33.09 11.30 -5.57
C SER A 115 33.12 11.77 -4.11
N ARG A 116 34.10 11.28 -3.33
CA ARG A 116 34.32 11.76 -1.95
C ARG A 116 34.92 13.17 -1.96
N ASP A 117 34.37 14.05 -1.13
CA ASP A 117 35.00 15.24 -0.53
C ASP A 117 35.95 16.06 -1.43
N ALA A 118 35.52 16.36 -2.65
CA ALA A 118 36.19 17.40 -3.44
C ALA A 118 35.84 18.76 -2.83
N GLN A 119 36.62 19.20 -1.83
CA GLN A 119 36.47 20.46 -1.09
C GLN A 119 36.54 21.75 -1.92
N ALA A 120 36.60 21.64 -3.25
CA ALA A 120 36.31 22.74 -4.16
C ALA A 120 35.48 22.19 -5.33
N GLU A 121 34.19 22.54 -5.36
CA GLU A 121 33.33 22.26 -6.51
C GLU A 121 33.88 23.02 -7.73
N SER A 122 34.71 22.34 -8.52
CA SER A 122 35.16 22.89 -9.78
C SER A 122 33.95 23.01 -10.72
N LEU A 123 33.84 24.14 -11.42
CA LEU A 123 32.83 24.36 -12.47
C LEU A 123 32.82 23.21 -13.50
N ALA A 124 33.97 22.54 -13.69
CA ALA A 124 34.11 21.36 -14.53
C ALA A 124 33.29 20.16 -14.05
N THR A 125 33.15 19.92 -12.74
CA THR A 125 32.34 18.81 -12.21
C THR A 125 30.86 19.04 -12.48
N ILE A 126 30.37 20.25 -12.23
CA ILE A 126 28.97 20.62 -12.51
C ILE A 126 28.69 20.52 -14.01
N ALA A 127 29.60 21.03 -14.85
CA ALA A 127 29.49 20.91 -16.30
C ALA A 127 29.44 19.44 -16.74
N GLY A 128 30.28 18.57 -16.16
CA GLY A 128 30.26 17.13 -16.41
C GLY A 128 28.94 16.47 -16.04
N ASP A 129 28.39 16.81 -14.87
CA ASP A 129 27.09 16.30 -14.42
C ASP A 129 25.96 16.73 -15.39
N VAL A 130 25.93 18.01 -15.80
CA VAL A 130 24.95 18.53 -16.78
C VAL A 130 25.08 17.85 -18.14
N VAL A 131 26.31 17.68 -18.64
CA VAL A 131 26.58 16.98 -19.90
C VAL A 131 26.12 15.52 -19.81
N SER A 132 26.36 14.85 -18.69
CA SER A 132 25.92 13.46 -18.48
C SER A 132 24.40 13.34 -18.48
N ILE A 133 23.70 14.25 -17.79
CA ILE A 133 22.23 14.32 -17.78
C ILE A 133 21.69 14.51 -19.19
N ALA A 134 22.21 15.49 -19.93
CA ALA A 134 21.77 15.77 -21.31
C ALA A 134 22.03 14.58 -22.25
N LEU A 135 23.22 13.98 -22.17
CA LEU A 135 23.60 12.83 -22.96
C LEU A 135 22.69 11.62 -22.69
N PHE A 136 22.49 11.27 -21.42
CA PHE A 136 21.65 10.11 -21.07
C PHE A 136 20.17 10.36 -21.29
N ALA A 137 19.66 11.57 -21.11
CA ALA A 137 18.30 11.93 -21.51
C ALA A 137 18.09 11.71 -23.02
N TRP A 138 19.02 12.20 -23.84
CA TRP A 138 18.96 12.01 -25.27
C TRP A 138 19.05 10.53 -25.69
N LEU A 139 20.00 9.77 -25.12
CA LEU A 139 20.17 8.35 -25.41
C LEU A 139 18.96 7.50 -24.98
N THR A 140 18.44 7.72 -23.77
CA THR A 140 17.25 7.00 -23.27
C THR A 140 16.00 7.35 -24.06
N TRP A 141 15.81 8.61 -24.44
CA TRP A 141 14.69 9.02 -25.31
C TRP A 141 14.77 8.32 -26.68
N ARG A 142 15.95 8.28 -27.30
CA ARG A 142 16.18 7.56 -28.56
C ARG A 142 15.93 6.07 -28.43
N ALA A 143 16.40 5.43 -27.36
CA ALA A 143 16.16 4.02 -27.08
C ALA A 143 14.67 3.72 -26.78
N GLY A 144 13.98 4.66 -26.12
CA GLY A 144 12.56 4.60 -25.83
C GLY A 144 11.71 4.46 -27.08
N GLY A 145 12.13 5.04 -28.21
CA GLY A 145 11.46 4.85 -29.50
C GLY A 145 11.41 3.40 -29.97
N THR A 146 12.32 2.54 -29.47
CA THR A 146 12.36 1.10 -29.78
C THR A 146 11.77 0.24 -28.66
N ILE A 147 11.95 0.61 -27.40
CA ILE A 147 11.47 -0.17 -26.25
C ILE A 147 9.98 0.11 -25.97
N THR A 148 9.62 1.38 -25.87
CA THR A 148 8.29 1.89 -25.45
C THR A 148 7.82 2.97 -26.45
N PRO A 149 7.50 2.58 -27.70
CA PRO A 149 7.25 3.52 -28.79
C PRO A 149 6.07 4.48 -28.52
N GLU A 150 5.11 4.08 -27.68
CA GLU A 150 3.96 4.90 -27.30
C GLU A 150 4.33 6.10 -26.41
N THR A 151 5.40 5.97 -25.63
CA THR A 151 5.78 6.92 -24.58
C THR A 151 7.31 7.03 -24.38
N PRO A 152 8.11 7.30 -25.43
CA PRO A 152 9.57 7.33 -25.33
C PRO A 152 10.08 8.45 -24.40
N LEU A 153 9.36 9.58 -24.36
CA LEU A 153 9.69 10.70 -23.48
C LEU A 153 9.43 10.36 -22.01
N LEU A 154 8.34 9.64 -21.70
CA LEU A 154 8.07 9.20 -20.33
C LEU A 154 9.11 8.18 -19.86
N LEU A 155 9.61 7.31 -20.73
CA LEU A 155 10.72 6.40 -20.37
C LEU A 155 11.98 7.19 -19.98
N SER A 156 12.37 8.17 -20.80
CA SER A 156 13.53 9.01 -20.50
C SER A 156 13.34 9.79 -19.19
N LEU A 157 12.18 10.43 -19.01
CA LEU A 157 11.85 11.19 -17.80
C LEU A 157 11.84 10.31 -16.55
N GLY A 158 11.25 9.11 -16.64
CA GLY A 158 11.16 8.16 -15.53
C GLY A 158 12.50 7.55 -15.11
N ILE A 159 13.50 7.56 -16.00
CA ILE A 159 14.84 7.05 -15.70
C ILE A 159 15.76 8.20 -15.25
N VAL A 160 15.90 9.23 -16.08
CA VAL A 160 16.86 10.32 -15.83
C VAL A 160 16.37 11.24 -14.73
N GLY A 161 15.08 11.52 -14.66
CA GLY A 161 14.50 12.42 -13.66
C GLY A 161 14.81 12.00 -12.22
N PRO A 162 14.47 10.78 -11.78
CA PRO A 162 14.87 10.29 -10.47
C PRO A 162 16.39 10.21 -10.28
N SER A 163 17.15 9.90 -11.33
CA SER A 163 18.62 9.81 -11.27
C SER A 163 19.29 11.16 -10.95
N ILE A 164 18.72 12.28 -11.38
CA ILE A 164 19.18 13.64 -11.02
C ILE A 164 19.15 13.84 -9.50
N ALA A 165 18.16 13.26 -8.80
CA ALA A 165 18.10 13.33 -7.35
C ALA A 165 19.33 12.70 -6.68
N GLY A 166 19.93 11.67 -7.26
CA GLY A 166 21.18 11.08 -6.74
C GLY A 166 22.34 12.08 -6.68
N LEU A 167 22.44 12.95 -7.68
CA LEU A 167 23.46 14.02 -7.72
C LEU A 167 23.16 15.13 -6.70
N LEU A 168 21.89 15.48 -6.52
CA LEU A 168 21.49 16.46 -5.50
C LEU A 168 21.69 15.91 -4.09
N ILE A 169 21.35 14.64 -3.85
CA ILE A 169 21.58 13.95 -2.58
C ILE A 169 23.06 13.95 -2.24
N ARG A 170 23.93 13.63 -3.21
CA ARG A 170 25.39 13.73 -3.03
C ARG A 170 25.82 15.11 -2.53
N ARG A 171 25.21 16.18 -3.06
CA ARG A 171 25.61 17.57 -2.82
C ARG A 171 25.09 18.11 -1.49
N PHE A 172 23.87 17.77 -1.11
CA PHE A 172 23.16 18.42 0.00
C PHE A 172 23.00 17.53 1.24
N ILE A 173 23.20 16.22 1.13
CA ILE A 173 23.03 15.30 2.25
C ILE A 173 24.38 14.88 2.85
N SER A 174 24.48 15.09 4.15
CA SER A 174 25.55 14.70 5.06
C SER A 174 24.97 13.92 6.24
N SER A 175 25.84 13.35 7.09
CA SER A 175 25.44 12.67 8.34
C SER A 175 24.71 13.58 9.34
N GLU A 176 24.88 14.90 9.21
CA GLU A 176 24.25 15.91 10.08
C GLU A 176 22.95 16.47 9.47
N SER A 177 22.52 15.95 8.31
CA SER A 177 21.33 16.45 7.63
C SER A 177 20.07 16.16 8.43
N GLY A 178 19.30 17.21 8.71
CA GLY A 178 18.01 17.11 9.38
C GLY A 178 16.95 16.40 8.54
N ILE A 179 15.88 15.98 9.22
CA ILE A 179 14.77 15.21 8.65
C ILE A 179 14.11 15.88 7.43
N VAL A 180 13.99 17.21 7.44
CA VAL A 180 13.35 17.98 6.36
C VAL A 180 14.15 17.85 5.06
N ALA A 181 15.49 17.91 5.15
CA ALA A 181 16.36 17.78 3.97
C ALA A 181 16.23 16.37 3.37
N VAL A 182 16.31 15.33 4.22
CA VAL A 182 16.14 13.92 3.82
C VAL A 182 14.78 13.70 3.14
N LEU A 183 13.68 14.18 3.75
CA LEU A 183 12.34 14.04 3.18
C LEU A 183 12.17 14.81 1.87
N SER A 184 12.65 16.05 1.78
CA SER A 184 12.54 16.86 0.57
C SER A 184 13.26 16.26 -0.63
N LEU A 185 14.49 15.76 -0.42
CA LEU A 185 15.31 15.17 -1.48
C LEU A 185 14.86 13.74 -1.81
N GLY A 186 14.32 13.01 -0.84
CA GLY A 186 13.67 11.72 -1.08
C GLY A 186 12.33 11.85 -1.82
N LEU A 187 11.57 12.93 -1.60
CA LEU A 187 10.29 13.15 -2.27
C LEU A 187 10.46 13.43 -3.77
N MET A 188 11.54 14.11 -4.17
CA MET A 188 11.80 14.46 -5.56
C MET A 188 11.79 13.24 -6.53
N PRO A 189 12.59 12.18 -6.33
CA PRO A 189 12.59 11.03 -7.24
C PRO A 189 11.23 10.30 -7.22
N VAL A 190 10.58 10.22 -6.05
CA VAL A 190 9.26 9.57 -5.90
C VAL A 190 8.18 10.35 -6.65
N ALA A 191 8.19 11.68 -6.57
CA ALA A 191 7.23 12.55 -7.26
C ALA A 191 7.38 12.45 -8.78
N ILE A 192 8.62 12.48 -9.30
CA ILE A 192 8.89 12.33 -10.73
C ILE A 192 8.47 10.93 -11.22
N TYR A 193 8.79 9.90 -10.45
CA TYR A 193 8.37 8.52 -10.72
C TYR A 193 6.84 8.37 -10.77
N ALA A 194 6.14 8.88 -9.76
CA ALA A 194 4.68 8.86 -9.68
C ALA A 194 4.03 9.66 -10.81
N ALA A 195 4.54 10.85 -11.15
CA ALA A 195 4.05 11.66 -12.26
C ALA A 195 4.25 10.96 -13.61
N THR A 196 5.41 10.34 -13.83
CA THR A 196 5.72 9.62 -15.07
C THR A 196 4.78 8.43 -15.29
N LEU A 197 4.58 7.61 -14.26
CA LEU A 197 3.69 6.46 -14.38
C LEU A 197 2.21 6.84 -14.35
N GLY A 198 1.83 7.86 -13.58
CA GLY A 198 0.48 8.40 -13.56
C GLY A 198 0.07 8.95 -14.93
N THR A 199 0.95 9.69 -15.60
CA THR A 199 0.71 10.19 -16.97
C THR A 199 0.65 9.07 -18.00
N ALA A 200 1.54 8.06 -17.92
CA ALA A 200 1.49 6.89 -18.79
C ALA A 200 0.18 6.10 -18.62
N LEU A 201 -0.26 5.89 -17.36
CA LEU A 201 -1.49 5.21 -17.04
C LEU A 201 -2.71 6.00 -17.52
N TRP A 202 -2.74 7.31 -17.29
CA TRP A 202 -3.83 8.18 -17.73
C TRP A 202 -3.99 8.16 -19.25
N LYS A 203 -2.87 8.25 -20.00
CA LYS A 203 -2.87 8.13 -21.46
C LYS A 203 -3.42 6.77 -21.90
N SER A 204 -2.95 5.69 -21.30
CA SER A 204 -3.38 4.31 -21.59
C SER A 204 -4.87 4.05 -21.33
N VAL A 205 -5.43 4.64 -20.26
CA VAL A 205 -6.86 4.53 -19.94
C VAL A 205 -7.70 5.34 -20.94
N ARG A 206 -7.25 6.55 -21.28
CA ARG A 206 -7.97 7.43 -22.22
C ARG A 206 -8.03 6.85 -23.64
N GLU A 207 -6.92 6.29 -24.11
CA GLU A 207 -6.82 5.74 -25.47
C GLU A 207 -7.45 4.33 -25.57
N GLY A 208 -7.51 3.58 -24.48
CA GLY A 208 -7.94 2.18 -24.45
C GLY A 208 -9.32 1.92 -23.88
N THR A 209 -10.23 2.89 -23.90
CA THR A 209 -11.58 2.72 -23.34
C THR A 209 -12.37 1.69 -24.16
N GLY A 210 -12.53 0.48 -23.61
CA GLY A 210 -13.37 -0.59 -24.18
C GLY A 210 -12.63 -1.67 -24.98
N SER A 211 -11.32 -1.55 -25.17
CA SER A 211 -10.53 -2.55 -25.90
C SER A 211 -9.44 -3.18 -25.03
N GLU A 212 -9.25 -4.49 -25.20
CA GLU A 212 -8.16 -5.21 -24.55
C GLU A 212 -6.82 -4.64 -25.04
N PRO A 213 -5.88 -4.31 -24.13
CA PRO A 213 -4.61 -3.75 -24.53
C PRO A 213 -3.82 -4.73 -25.40
N ASP A 214 -3.15 -4.19 -26.41
CA ASP A 214 -2.21 -4.96 -27.21
C ASP A 214 -1.06 -5.50 -26.33
N GLU A 215 -0.52 -6.66 -26.69
CA GLU A 215 0.55 -7.30 -25.94
C GLU A 215 1.80 -6.39 -25.88
N GLN A 216 2.08 -5.66 -26.96
CA GLN A 216 3.18 -4.69 -26.97
C GLN A 216 2.96 -3.55 -25.98
N ALA A 217 1.72 -3.04 -25.87
CA ALA A 217 1.35 -2.00 -24.92
C ALA A 217 1.54 -2.48 -23.47
N VAL A 218 1.08 -3.70 -23.15
CA VAL A 218 1.26 -4.32 -21.83
C VAL A 218 2.76 -4.49 -21.49
N ARG A 219 3.54 -5.05 -22.43
CA ARG A 219 5.00 -5.21 -22.26
C ARG A 219 5.71 -3.87 -22.12
N SER A 220 5.21 -2.81 -22.76
CA SER A 220 5.78 -1.46 -22.64
C SER A 220 5.54 -0.87 -21.24
N GLN A 221 4.34 -1.05 -20.69
CA GLN A 221 3.98 -0.57 -19.35
C GLN A 221 4.78 -1.28 -18.26
N PHE A 222 4.96 -2.60 -18.33
CA PHE A 222 5.80 -3.33 -17.37
C PHE A 222 7.27 -2.90 -17.45
N ARG A 223 7.79 -2.65 -18.65
CA ARG A 223 9.16 -2.15 -18.82
C ARG A 223 9.34 -0.75 -18.27
N LEU A 224 8.39 0.15 -18.54
CA LEU A 224 8.41 1.50 -17.97
C LEU A 224 8.32 1.45 -16.44
N LEU A 225 7.40 0.66 -15.89
CA LEU A 225 7.25 0.47 -14.44
C LEU A 225 8.55 -0.04 -13.83
N GLY A 226 9.10 -1.15 -14.33
CA GLY A 226 10.31 -1.76 -13.77
C GLY A 226 11.53 -0.84 -13.84
N THR A 227 11.77 -0.22 -15.00
CA THR A 227 12.93 0.68 -15.18
C THR A 227 12.81 1.96 -14.35
N ALA A 228 11.62 2.57 -14.28
CA ALA A 228 11.41 3.77 -13.47
C ALA A 228 11.42 3.46 -11.95
N THR A 229 10.90 2.29 -11.54
CA THR A 229 10.97 1.80 -10.15
C THR A 229 12.43 1.66 -9.72
N PHE A 230 13.25 1.03 -10.55
CA PHE A 230 14.68 0.87 -10.31
C PHE A 230 15.41 2.23 -10.25
N ALA A 231 15.12 3.12 -11.19
CA ALA A 231 15.71 4.45 -11.23
C ALA A 231 15.36 5.30 -10.00
N CYS A 232 14.16 5.14 -9.44
CA CYS A 232 13.74 5.82 -8.22
C CYS A 232 14.27 5.14 -6.94
N ALA A 233 14.44 3.82 -6.93
CA ALA A 233 14.99 3.10 -5.78
C ALA A 233 16.47 3.43 -5.53
N ALA A 234 17.27 3.61 -6.59
CA ALA A 234 18.69 3.93 -6.50
C ALA A 234 19.02 5.18 -5.64
N PRO A 235 18.45 6.38 -5.91
CA PRO A 235 18.70 7.56 -5.08
C PRO A 235 18.16 7.43 -3.65
N LEU A 236 17.06 6.69 -3.42
CA LEU A 236 16.57 6.42 -2.06
C LEU A 236 17.54 5.54 -1.27
N GLY A 237 18.11 4.52 -1.91
CA GLY A 237 19.17 3.70 -1.33
C GLY A 237 20.43 4.51 -1.03
N LEU A 238 20.82 5.41 -1.94
CA LEU A 238 21.93 6.35 -1.70
C LEU A 238 21.66 7.23 -0.48
N LEU A 239 20.46 7.78 -0.36
CA LEU A 239 20.06 8.63 0.75
C LEU A 239 20.23 7.91 2.09
N ALA A 240 19.73 6.66 2.17
CA ALA A 240 19.89 5.81 3.36
C ALA A 240 21.35 5.49 3.68
N SER A 241 22.21 5.35 2.67
CA SER A 241 23.64 5.08 2.89
C SER A 241 24.45 6.30 3.35
N ARG A 242 24.02 7.52 3.01
CA ARG A 242 24.79 8.76 3.25
C ARG A 242 24.58 9.36 4.64
N THR A 243 23.47 9.05 5.29
CA THR A 243 23.11 9.54 6.64
C THR A 243 23.80 8.77 7.77
N GLY A 244 24.40 7.60 7.50
CA GLY A 244 25.10 6.79 8.49
C GLY A 244 24.18 5.92 9.37
N ASP A 245 23.00 6.43 9.77
CA ASP A 245 21.94 5.65 10.42
C ASP A 245 20.90 5.16 9.40
N ILE A 246 21.15 4.00 8.81
CA ILE A 246 20.27 3.38 7.82
C ILE A 246 18.88 3.13 8.41
N ALA A 247 18.79 2.64 9.66
CA ALA A 247 17.52 2.29 10.28
C ALA A 247 16.66 3.54 10.58
N GLY A 248 17.28 4.58 11.15
CA GLY A 248 16.63 5.88 11.35
C GLY A 248 16.18 6.51 10.04
N THR A 249 17.00 6.42 9.00
CA THR A 249 16.67 7.00 7.68
C THR A 249 15.55 6.23 7.00
N LEU A 250 15.51 4.90 7.10
CA LEU A 250 14.40 4.10 6.60
C LEU A 250 13.08 4.42 7.32
N ARG A 251 13.11 4.73 8.62
CA ARG A 251 11.93 5.24 9.36
C ARG A 251 11.45 6.57 8.80
N TRP A 252 12.35 7.50 8.53
CA TRP A 252 12.01 8.79 7.93
C TRP A 252 11.52 8.65 6.49
N LEU A 253 12.08 7.71 5.73
CA LEU A 253 11.68 7.44 4.35
C LEU A 253 10.37 6.64 4.24
N ALA A 254 9.87 6.06 5.33
CA ALA A 254 8.69 5.19 5.31
C ALA A 254 7.44 5.80 4.61
N PRO A 255 7.08 7.09 4.81
CA PRO A 255 5.96 7.71 4.10
C PRO A 255 6.21 7.82 2.59
N LEU A 256 7.46 8.05 2.20
CA LEU A 256 7.87 8.09 0.79
C LEU A 256 7.88 6.69 0.18
N GLY A 257 8.23 5.66 0.96
CA GLY A 257 8.12 4.25 0.57
C GLY A 257 6.67 3.85 0.27
N ALA A 258 5.72 4.33 1.06
CA ALA A 258 4.30 4.17 0.76
C ALA A 258 3.90 4.86 -0.54
N LEU A 259 4.30 6.12 -0.75
CA LEU A 259 3.99 6.84 -2.00
C LEU A 259 4.65 6.18 -3.23
N PHE A 260 5.87 5.64 -3.07
CA PHE A 260 6.59 4.86 -4.08
C PHE A 260 5.85 3.59 -4.49
N ALA A 261 5.04 2.99 -3.61
CA ALA A 261 4.24 1.83 -3.96
C ALA A 261 2.99 2.16 -4.82
N ALA A 262 2.49 3.39 -4.78
CA ALA A 262 1.22 3.75 -5.44
C ALA A 262 1.19 3.43 -6.95
N PRO A 263 2.23 3.73 -7.74
CA PRO A 263 2.20 3.45 -9.18
C PRO A 263 2.21 1.96 -9.53
N SER A 264 2.90 1.11 -8.76
CA SER A 264 2.91 -0.33 -9.02
C SER A 264 1.52 -0.94 -8.77
N ILE A 265 0.83 -0.50 -7.71
CA ILE A 265 -0.55 -0.89 -7.44
C ILE A 265 -1.48 -0.42 -8.57
N ALA A 266 -1.37 0.84 -8.98
CA ALA A 266 -2.24 1.41 -10.03
C ALA A 266 -2.05 0.72 -11.39
N VAL A 267 -0.81 0.50 -11.83
CA VAL A 267 -0.50 -0.19 -13.09
C VAL A 267 -0.93 -1.66 -13.01
N GLY A 268 -0.61 -2.36 -11.92
CA GLY A 268 -0.96 -3.77 -11.75
C GLY A 268 -2.48 -4.00 -11.75
N LEU A 269 -3.26 -3.18 -11.03
CA LEU A 269 -4.72 -3.29 -11.00
C LEU A 269 -5.37 -2.90 -12.34
N SER A 270 -4.84 -1.86 -13.01
CA SER A 270 -5.33 -1.45 -14.33
C SER A 270 -5.15 -2.56 -15.36
N LEU A 271 -3.96 -3.17 -15.41
CA LEU A 271 -3.69 -4.29 -16.31
C LEU A 271 -4.50 -5.53 -15.97
N TRP A 272 -4.61 -5.88 -14.68
CA TRP A 272 -5.38 -7.04 -14.21
C TRP A 272 -6.86 -6.98 -14.61
N LYS A 273 -7.46 -5.78 -14.64
CA LYS A 273 -8.86 -5.59 -15.06
C LYS A 273 -9.08 -5.63 -16.56
N ARG A 274 -8.10 -5.13 -17.33
CA ARG A 274 -8.25 -4.97 -18.78
C ARG A 274 -7.93 -6.25 -19.55
N VAL A 275 -7.11 -7.14 -18.99
CA VAL A 275 -6.76 -8.43 -19.59
C VAL A 275 -7.80 -9.49 -19.18
N VAL A 276 -8.82 -9.67 -20.03
CA VAL A 276 -9.95 -10.59 -19.78
C VAL A 276 -9.76 -11.95 -20.46
N SER A 277 -9.01 -12.00 -21.57
CA SER A 277 -8.83 -13.21 -22.37
C SER A 277 -8.17 -14.35 -21.58
N ALA A 278 -8.75 -15.57 -21.69
CA ALA A 278 -8.24 -16.77 -21.01
C ALA A 278 -6.81 -17.13 -21.45
N GLU A 279 -6.47 -16.84 -22.71
CA GLU A 279 -5.13 -17.05 -23.28
C GLU A 279 -4.04 -16.23 -22.58
N ARG A 280 -4.40 -15.16 -21.86
CA ARG A 280 -3.44 -14.24 -21.22
C ARG A 280 -3.38 -14.38 -19.70
N THR A 281 -3.68 -15.57 -19.19
CA THR A 281 -3.64 -15.88 -17.75
C THR A 281 -2.29 -15.50 -17.11
N THR A 282 -1.16 -15.75 -17.76
CA THR A 282 0.18 -15.39 -17.24
C THR A 282 0.32 -13.88 -17.00
N THR A 283 -0.13 -13.06 -17.95
CA THR A 283 -0.10 -11.59 -17.83
C THR A 283 -0.94 -11.12 -16.65
N ARG A 284 -2.12 -11.72 -16.46
CA ARG A 284 -3.01 -11.40 -15.34
C ARG A 284 -2.39 -11.77 -14.00
N VAL A 285 -1.72 -12.91 -13.90
CA VAL A 285 -0.97 -13.34 -12.71
C VAL A 285 0.16 -12.36 -12.40
N VAL A 286 0.95 -11.96 -13.41
CA VAL A 286 2.03 -10.96 -13.23
C VAL A 286 1.46 -9.62 -12.79
N ALA A 287 0.38 -9.14 -13.41
CA ALA A 287 -0.28 -7.89 -13.04
C ALA A 287 -0.81 -7.91 -11.59
N SER A 288 -1.43 -9.01 -11.17
CA SER A 288 -1.85 -9.18 -9.76
C SER A 288 -0.66 -9.26 -8.81
N GLY A 289 0.41 -9.95 -9.19
CA GLY A 289 1.63 -10.04 -8.38
C GLY A 289 2.28 -8.68 -8.16
N VAL A 290 2.33 -7.85 -9.19
CA VAL A 290 2.83 -6.46 -9.10
C VAL A 290 1.93 -5.61 -8.19
N ALA A 291 0.61 -5.73 -8.29
CA ALA A 291 -0.31 -5.00 -7.42
C ALA A 291 -0.21 -5.44 -5.95
N ILE A 292 -0.08 -6.75 -5.71
CA ILE A 292 0.10 -7.32 -4.37
C ILE A 292 1.44 -6.86 -3.79
N ALA A 293 2.54 -6.94 -4.55
CA ALA A 293 3.86 -6.49 -4.11
C ALA A 293 3.85 -4.99 -3.75
N GLY A 294 3.22 -4.15 -4.58
CA GLY A 294 3.01 -2.75 -4.24
C GLY A 294 2.23 -2.56 -2.94
N THR A 295 1.13 -3.31 -2.76
CA THR A 295 0.32 -3.24 -1.54
C THR A 295 1.13 -3.66 -0.29
N LEU A 296 1.96 -4.70 -0.41
CA LEU A 296 2.84 -5.13 0.68
C LEU A 296 3.89 -4.06 1.03
N ILE A 297 4.51 -3.42 0.03
CA ILE A 297 5.45 -2.32 0.26
C ILE A 297 4.75 -1.13 0.94
N LEU A 298 3.55 -0.79 0.49
CA LEU A 298 2.72 0.26 1.09
C LEU A 298 2.45 -0.01 2.58
N LEU A 299 2.05 -1.23 2.93
CA LEU A 299 1.77 -1.62 4.32
C LEU A 299 3.05 -1.77 5.16
N ALA A 300 4.15 -2.25 4.56
CA ALA A 300 5.45 -2.33 5.20
C ALA A 300 5.98 -0.96 5.65
N GLY A 301 5.55 0.13 5.01
CA GLY A 301 5.83 1.49 5.48
C GLY A 301 5.39 1.73 6.93
N VAL A 302 4.27 1.17 7.37
CA VAL A 302 3.79 1.34 8.76
C VAL A 302 4.74 0.64 9.74
N VAL A 303 5.21 -0.55 9.37
CA VAL A 303 6.19 -1.32 10.15
C VAL A 303 7.54 -0.62 10.18
N LEU A 304 7.98 -0.06 9.04
CA LEU A 304 9.23 0.70 8.95
C LEU A 304 9.20 1.99 9.76
N ALA A 305 8.07 2.68 9.82
CA ALA A 305 7.91 3.90 10.62
C ALA A 305 7.87 3.64 12.12
N TRP A 306 7.54 2.41 12.54
CA TRP A 306 7.46 2.03 13.95
C TRP A 306 8.85 2.04 14.62
N PRO A 307 9.00 2.53 15.86
CA PRO A 307 7.97 3.03 16.81
C PRO A 307 7.80 4.56 16.83
N HIS A 308 8.10 5.28 15.75
CA HIS A 308 8.05 6.76 15.75
C HIS A 308 6.62 7.27 15.48
N PRO A 309 5.86 7.80 16.46
CA PRO A 309 4.43 8.10 16.30
C PRO A 309 4.15 9.08 15.17
N GLY A 310 4.97 10.14 15.06
CA GLY A 310 4.84 11.12 13.98
C GLY A 310 5.01 10.52 12.58
N MET A 311 5.95 9.59 12.39
CA MET A 311 6.15 8.93 11.10
C MET A 311 5.05 7.91 10.84
N VAL A 312 4.63 7.13 11.83
CA VAL A 312 3.52 6.17 11.69
C VAL A 312 2.23 6.90 11.31
N LEU A 313 1.95 8.03 11.93
CA LEU A 313 0.84 8.91 11.59
C LEU A 313 0.92 9.34 10.11
N LEU A 314 2.07 9.85 9.68
CA LEU A 314 2.27 10.32 8.31
C LEU A 314 2.12 9.18 7.29
N VAL A 315 2.70 8.00 7.54
CA VAL A 315 2.53 6.82 6.68
C VAL A 315 1.07 6.38 6.63
N ALA A 316 0.40 6.31 7.76
CA ALA A 316 -1.00 5.89 7.84
C ALA A 316 -1.92 6.82 7.02
N LEU A 317 -1.66 8.14 7.05
CA LEU A 317 -2.36 9.11 6.22
C LEU A 317 -2.07 8.92 4.73
N VAL A 318 -0.80 8.70 4.35
CA VAL A 318 -0.43 8.42 2.94
C VAL A 318 -1.09 7.14 2.46
N ASN A 319 -1.07 6.06 3.26
CA ASN A 319 -1.71 4.80 2.94
C ASN A 319 -3.22 4.95 2.76
N PHE A 320 -3.88 5.67 3.67
CA PHE A 320 -5.30 5.98 3.56
C PHE A 320 -5.60 6.75 2.26
N ALA A 321 -4.82 7.78 1.95
CA ALA A 321 -5.02 8.60 0.75
C ALA A 321 -4.80 7.77 -0.53
N VAL A 322 -3.73 7.00 -0.62
CA VAL A 322 -3.40 6.16 -1.79
C VAL A 322 -4.46 5.07 -1.98
N LEU A 323 -4.81 4.33 -0.93
CA LEU A 323 -5.79 3.23 -1.03
C LEU A 323 -7.20 3.76 -1.32
N SER A 324 -7.59 4.91 -0.76
CA SER A 324 -8.87 5.55 -1.09
C SER A 324 -8.89 6.06 -2.52
N ALA A 325 -7.80 6.69 -2.99
CA ALA A 325 -7.67 7.09 -4.39
C ALA A 325 -7.77 5.88 -5.32
N ILE A 326 -7.13 4.75 -5.00
CA ILE A 326 -7.28 3.50 -5.75
C ILE A 326 -8.73 3.01 -5.70
N ALA A 327 -9.38 3.02 -4.54
CA ALA A 327 -10.79 2.59 -4.40
C ALA A 327 -11.70 3.35 -5.38
N TYR A 328 -11.59 4.67 -5.41
CA TYR A 328 -12.42 5.52 -6.28
C TYR A 328 -11.99 5.49 -7.74
N LEU A 329 -10.70 5.70 -8.05
CA LEU A 329 -10.19 5.79 -9.42
C LEU A 329 -10.30 4.46 -10.16
N GLN A 330 -10.12 3.36 -9.44
CA GLN A 330 -10.19 2.03 -10.02
C GLN A 330 -11.57 1.38 -9.83
N LYS A 331 -12.52 1.96 -9.09
CA LYS A 331 -13.80 1.30 -8.73
C LYS A 331 -13.56 -0.04 -8.04
N LEU A 332 -12.68 -0.05 -7.04
CA LEU A 332 -12.36 -1.21 -6.20
C LEU A 332 -12.78 -0.94 -4.77
N PRO A 333 -14.07 -1.14 -4.44
CA PRO A 333 -14.62 -0.78 -3.14
C PRO A 333 -13.92 -1.56 -1.99
N VAL A 334 -13.39 -2.76 -2.29
CA VAL A 334 -12.62 -3.58 -1.35
C VAL A 334 -11.35 -2.89 -0.81
N ALA A 335 -10.78 -1.92 -1.54
CA ALA A 335 -9.60 -1.20 -1.08
C ALA A 335 -9.88 -0.36 0.19
N HIS A 336 -11.13 0.00 0.46
CA HIS A 336 -11.54 0.65 1.70
C HIS A 336 -11.29 -0.23 2.94
N LEU A 337 -11.25 -1.57 2.81
CA LEU A 337 -10.92 -2.47 3.92
C LEU A 337 -9.51 -2.25 4.45
N ALA A 338 -8.57 -1.85 3.61
CA ALA A 338 -7.21 -1.51 4.05
C ALA A 338 -7.06 -0.01 4.33
N ALA A 339 -7.76 0.85 3.58
CA ALA A 339 -7.67 2.31 3.75
C ALA A 339 -8.20 2.78 5.11
N LEU A 340 -9.40 2.33 5.50
CA LEU A 340 -10.08 2.84 6.70
C LEU A 340 -9.38 2.43 8.02
N PRO A 341 -8.80 1.23 8.17
CA PRO A 341 -7.91 0.93 9.30
C PRO A 341 -6.68 1.84 9.36
N CYS A 342 -6.10 2.23 8.21
CA CYS A 342 -5.00 3.21 8.20
C CYS A 342 -5.50 4.58 8.70
N ALA A 343 -6.69 5.01 8.30
CA ALA A 343 -7.31 6.23 8.85
C ALA A 343 -7.57 6.11 10.36
N GLY A 344 -7.99 4.93 10.85
CA GLY A 344 -8.18 4.69 12.27
C GLY A 344 -6.90 4.73 13.08
N LEU A 345 -5.82 4.15 12.56
CA LEU A 345 -4.50 4.24 13.17
C LEU A 345 -3.99 5.69 13.20
N ALA A 346 -4.12 6.42 12.08
CA ALA A 346 -3.78 7.83 12.02
C ALA A 346 -4.57 8.67 13.02
N TYR A 347 -5.89 8.44 13.10
CA TYR A 347 -6.76 9.13 14.04
C TYR A 347 -6.36 8.87 15.50
N LEU A 348 -6.12 7.61 15.88
CA LEU A 348 -5.70 7.27 17.25
C LEU A 348 -4.37 7.93 17.63
N LEU A 349 -3.37 7.87 16.74
CA LEU A 349 -2.08 8.53 16.98
C LEU A 349 -2.25 10.04 17.10
N ALA A 350 -3.08 10.66 16.27
CA ALA A 350 -3.35 12.10 16.34
C ALA A 350 -4.02 12.49 17.66
N VAL A 351 -4.95 11.69 18.18
CA VAL A 351 -5.59 11.93 19.49
C VAL A 351 -4.56 11.86 20.62
N HIS A 352 -3.75 10.80 20.66
CA HIS A 352 -2.72 10.61 21.69
C HIS A 352 -1.61 11.68 21.63
N LEU A 353 -1.21 12.09 20.42
CA LEU A 353 -0.29 13.22 20.23
C LEU A 353 -0.91 14.55 20.70
N GLY A 354 -2.21 14.76 20.42
CA GLY A 354 -2.94 15.95 20.84
C GLY A 354 -3.12 16.05 22.35
N ARG A 355 -3.33 14.92 23.03
CA ARG A 355 -3.40 14.82 24.50
C ARG A 355 -2.03 14.89 25.19
N ARG A 356 -0.94 14.80 24.42
CA ARG A 356 0.45 14.73 24.88
C ARG A 356 0.80 13.43 25.62
N ASP A 357 0.04 12.36 25.39
CA ASP A 357 0.34 11.01 25.88
C ASP A 357 1.50 10.39 25.08
N LEU A 358 1.66 10.82 23.83
CA LEU A 358 2.78 10.46 22.96
C LEU A 358 3.54 11.70 22.53
N ALA A 359 4.88 11.60 22.53
CA ALA A 359 5.75 12.57 21.89
C ALA A 359 5.79 12.35 20.36
N TRP A 360 6.13 13.40 19.62
CA TRP A 360 6.35 13.32 18.18
C TRP A 360 7.61 12.53 17.80
N GLU A 361 8.50 12.27 18.76
CA GLU A 361 9.83 11.69 18.57
C GLU A 361 9.83 10.16 18.69
N LEU A 362 11.01 9.56 18.57
CA LEU A 362 11.20 8.12 18.70
C LEU A 362 10.96 7.68 20.16
N LEU A 363 9.95 6.84 20.36
CA LEU A 363 9.61 6.26 21.66
C LEU A 363 9.91 4.76 21.72
N PRO A 364 10.04 4.17 22.92
CA PRO A 364 10.04 2.72 23.05
C PRO A 364 8.75 2.11 22.48
N SER A 365 8.88 1.02 21.73
CA SER A 365 7.74 0.30 21.13
C SER A 365 6.62 0.00 22.13
N SER A 366 6.98 -0.32 23.38
CA SER A 366 6.04 -0.62 24.46
C SER A 366 5.13 0.55 24.82
N GLN A 367 5.63 1.79 24.77
CA GLN A 367 4.85 2.99 25.10
C GLN A 367 3.82 3.26 24.02
N VAL A 368 4.21 3.18 22.74
CA VAL A 368 3.27 3.37 21.62
C VAL A 368 2.21 2.27 21.61
N SER A 369 2.60 1.01 21.85
CA SER A 369 1.62 -0.08 21.96
C SER A 369 0.69 0.07 23.16
N ALA A 370 1.19 0.53 24.31
CA ALA A 370 0.37 0.75 25.50
C ALA A 370 -0.64 1.89 25.29
N ALA A 371 -0.23 2.99 24.63
CA ALA A 371 -1.14 4.07 24.28
C ALA A 371 -2.22 3.60 23.30
N LEU A 372 -1.85 2.88 22.23
CA LEU A 372 -2.80 2.35 21.26
C LEU A 372 -3.74 1.30 21.87
N LEU A 373 -3.24 0.44 22.76
CA LEU A 373 -4.00 -0.56 23.50
C LEU A 373 -4.36 -0.04 24.90
N SER A 374 -5.03 1.11 24.96
CA SER A 374 -5.53 1.73 26.19
C SER A 374 -7.06 1.85 26.19
N ALA A 375 -7.64 2.02 27.37
CA ALA A 375 -9.06 2.35 27.51
C ALA A 375 -9.42 3.67 26.82
N GLU A 376 -8.48 4.62 26.82
CA GLU A 376 -8.62 5.91 26.15
C GLU A 376 -8.69 5.80 24.63
N SER A 377 -7.95 4.87 24.02
CA SER A 377 -8.15 4.52 22.61
C SER A 377 -9.55 3.99 22.37
N GLY A 378 -10.06 3.16 23.29
CA GLY A 378 -11.44 2.66 23.24
C GLY A 378 -12.46 3.79 23.13
N THR A 379 -12.30 4.83 23.95
CA THR A 379 -13.23 5.98 23.96
C THR A 379 -13.01 6.93 22.79
N ALA A 380 -11.76 7.13 22.38
CA ALA A 380 -11.41 7.91 21.20
C ALA A 380 -12.00 7.33 19.91
N LEU A 381 -12.14 6.01 19.78
CA LEU A 381 -12.69 5.36 18.58
C LEU A 381 -14.19 5.59 18.35
N VAL A 382 -14.95 6.01 19.37
CA VAL A 382 -16.41 6.25 19.26
C VAL A 382 -16.77 7.28 18.18
N PRO A 383 -16.22 8.52 18.19
CA PRO A 383 -16.47 9.49 17.13
C PRO A 383 -15.99 9.01 15.76
N LEU A 384 -14.91 8.22 15.69
CA LEU A 384 -14.43 7.67 14.42
C LEU A 384 -15.40 6.64 13.84
N ALA A 385 -15.92 5.72 14.67
CA ALA A 385 -16.95 4.77 14.26
C ALA A 385 -18.21 5.50 13.75
N ALA A 386 -18.61 6.59 14.41
CA ALA A 386 -19.70 7.44 13.97
C ALA A 386 -19.42 8.12 12.62
N ILE A 387 -18.20 8.63 12.40
CA ILE A 387 -17.78 9.22 11.11
C ILE A 387 -17.84 8.18 9.99
N PHE A 388 -17.32 6.97 10.20
CA PHE A 388 -17.39 5.89 9.20
C PHE A 388 -18.83 5.47 8.92
N GLY A 389 -19.68 5.38 9.94
CA GLY A 389 -21.11 5.09 9.79
C GLY A 389 -21.85 6.19 9.02
N ALA A 390 -21.56 7.46 9.30
CA ALA A 390 -22.13 8.60 8.59
C ALA A 390 -21.66 8.63 7.12
N ALA A 391 -20.38 8.38 6.85
CA ALA A 391 -19.84 8.25 5.50
C ALA A 391 -20.51 7.09 4.74
N ALA A 392 -20.72 5.95 5.39
CA ALA A 392 -21.45 4.83 4.80
C ALA A 392 -22.89 5.21 4.44
N ALA A 393 -23.59 5.92 5.33
CA ALA A 393 -24.96 6.38 5.08
C ALA A 393 -25.04 7.39 3.92
N TRP A 394 -24.06 8.30 3.82
CA TRP A 394 -23.95 9.26 2.73
C TRP A 394 -23.67 8.58 1.38
N LEU A 395 -22.68 7.69 1.35
CA LEU A 395 -22.29 6.93 0.15
C LEU A 395 -23.37 5.97 -0.33
N ARG A 396 -24.32 5.58 0.53
CA ARG A 396 -25.39 4.62 0.17
C ARG A 396 -26.20 5.04 -1.06
N ARG A 397 -26.34 6.35 -1.31
CA ARG A 397 -27.10 6.88 -2.45
C ARG A 397 -26.31 6.90 -3.76
N SER A 398 -25.02 7.22 -3.71
CA SER A 398 -24.18 7.40 -4.91
C SER A 398 -23.31 6.18 -5.23
N HIS A 399 -22.78 5.50 -4.21
CA HIS A 399 -21.82 4.41 -4.30
C HIS A 399 -22.17 3.29 -3.30
N PRO A 400 -23.19 2.46 -3.60
CA PRO A 400 -23.71 1.47 -2.66
C PRO A 400 -22.69 0.38 -2.31
N GLU A 401 -21.73 0.10 -3.19
CA GLU A 401 -20.66 -0.85 -2.91
C GLU A 401 -19.67 -0.30 -1.86
N ASP A 402 -19.20 0.95 -2.02
CA ASP A 402 -18.32 1.61 -1.05
C ASP A 402 -18.99 1.74 0.32
N SER A 403 -20.30 2.04 0.32
CA SER A 403 -21.12 2.13 1.53
C SER A 403 -21.07 0.84 2.36
N ARG A 404 -21.09 -0.34 1.72
CA ARG A 404 -20.99 -1.63 2.43
C ARG A 404 -19.67 -1.76 3.18
N PHE A 405 -18.54 -1.44 2.54
CA PHE A 405 -17.23 -1.54 3.19
C PHE A 405 -17.05 -0.50 4.29
N HIS A 406 -17.54 0.73 4.11
CA HIS A 406 -17.54 1.73 5.19
C HIS A 406 -18.39 1.29 6.38
N SER A 407 -19.57 0.69 6.13
CA SER A 407 -20.42 0.17 7.21
C SER A 407 -19.79 -1.00 7.95
N LEU A 408 -19.10 -1.89 7.22
CA LEU A 408 -18.37 -3.01 7.80
C LEU A 408 -17.22 -2.52 8.68
N VAL A 409 -16.40 -1.58 8.18
CA VAL A 409 -15.29 -1.04 8.97
C VAL A 409 -15.81 -0.22 10.16
N ALA A 410 -16.89 0.54 10.02
CA ALA A 410 -17.53 1.22 11.15
C ALA A 410 -17.94 0.23 12.26
N GLY A 411 -18.54 -0.91 11.87
CA GLY A 411 -18.88 -1.99 12.80
C GLY A 411 -17.64 -2.59 13.47
N ILE A 412 -16.58 -2.89 12.73
CA ILE A 412 -15.32 -3.41 13.28
C ILE A 412 -14.71 -2.38 14.25
N THR A 413 -14.66 -1.10 13.89
CA THR A 413 -14.17 -0.02 14.76
C THR A 413 -14.98 0.07 16.05
N ALA A 414 -16.30 -0.05 15.97
CA ALA A 414 -17.17 -0.07 17.15
C ALA A 414 -16.91 -1.27 18.07
N VAL A 415 -16.72 -2.46 17.49
CA VAL A 415 -16.38 -3.67 18.26
C VAL A 415 -15.02 -3.53 18.94
N VAL A 416 -13.99 -3.03 18.24
CA VAL A 416 -12.66 -2.80 18.82
C VAL A 416 -12.73 -1.74 19.94
N SER A 417 -13.46 -0.66 19.71
CA SER A 417 -13.72 0.40 20.70
C SER A 417 -14.36 -0.16 21.97
N LEU A 418 -15.40 -0.99 21.83
CA LEU A 418 -16.08 -1.63 22.93
C LEU A 418 -15.17 -2.63 23.67
N ALA A 419 -14.40 -3.44 22.93
CA ALA A 419 -13.47 -4.40 23.51
C ALA A 419 -12.39 -3.71 24.35
N LEU A 420 -11.78 -2.64 23.84
CA LEU A 420 -10.80 -1.85 24.59
C LEU A 420 -11.40 -1.19 25.83
N ALA A 421 -12.61 -0.60 25.72
CA ALA A 421 -13.30 -0.02 26.87
C ALA A 421 -13.69 -1.06 27.92
N THR A 422 -14.06 -2.27 27.48
CA THR A 422 -14.46 -3.37 28.38
C THR A 422 -13.26 -3.95 29.10
N VAL A 423 -12.23 -4.37 28.37
CA VAL A 423 -11.07 -5.07 28.94
C VAL A 423 -10.19 -4.11 29.77
N LEU A 424 -10.06 -2.85 29.34
CA LEU A 424 -9.12 -1.91 29.95
C LEU A 424 -9.78 -0.79 30.73
N GLY A 425 -11.08 -0.54 30.56
CA GLY A 425 -11.77 0.60 31.19
C GLY A 425 -12.81 0.22 32.26
N LEU A 426 -13.44 -0.95 32.14
CA LEU A 426 -14.53 -1.36 33.01
C LEU A 426 -14.05 -1.55 34.46
N GLY A 427 -14.78 -0.98 35.41
CA GLY A 427 -14.51 -1.13 36.85
C GLY A 427 -13.38 -0.27 37.41
N ARG A 428 -12.76 0.60 36.61
CA ARG A 428 -11.73 1.54 37.12
C ARG A 428 -12.37 2.70 37.88
N THR A 429 -11.86 2.99 39.07
CA THR A 429 -12.35 4.07 39.94
C THR A 429 -12.27 5.43 39.24
N GLY A 430 -13.38 6.17 39.26
CA GLY A 430 -13.48 7.51 38.66
C GLY A 430 -13.67 7.56 37.15
N ASP A 431 -13.88 6.42 36.47
CA ASP A 431 -14.03 6.32 35.01
C ASP A 431 -13.04 7.19 34.19
N PRO A 432 -11.72 7.09 34.45
CA PRO A 432 -10.76 8.03 33.90
C PRO A 432 -10.75 8.04 32.36
N ALA A 433 -11.12 6.93 31.74
CA ALA A 433 -11.18 6.80 30.29
C ALA A 433 -12.54 7.22 29.69
N GLY A 434 -13.63 7.25 30.47
CA GLY A 434 -14.99 7.50 29.99
C GLY A 434 -15.68 6.27 29.39
N ALA A 435 -15.40 5.07 29.90
CA ALA A 435 -15.99 3.82 29.41
C ALA A 435 -17.52 3.81 29.53
N THR A 436 -18.10 4.49 30.53
CA THR A 436 -19.55 4.66 30.69
C THR A 436 -20.18 5.26 29.43
N TRP A 437 -19.53 6.27 28.85
CA TRP A 437 -20.01 6.94 27.63
C TRP A 437 -19.92 6.05 26.40
N VAL A 438 -18.90 5.19 26.31
CA VAL A 438 -18.77 4.23 25.21
C VAL A 438 -19.96 3.26 25.19
N PHE A 439 -20.26 2.64 26.33
CA PHE A 439 -21.38 1.72 26.48
C PHE A 439 -22.72 2.43 26.22
N GLY A 440 -22.89 3.64 26.76
CA GLY A 440 -24.09 4.45 26.56
C GLY A 440 -24.34 4.79 25.09
N ILE A 441 -23.32 5.29 24.39
CA ILE A 441 -23.44 5.71 22.99
C ILE A 441 -23.72 4.52 22.07
N TYR A 442 -22.97 3.42 22.19
CA TYR A 442 -23.23 2.24 21.36
C TYR A 442 -24.56 1.56 21.70
N GLY A 443 -24.95 1.57 22.98
CA GLY A 443 -26.26 1.06 23.41
C GLY A 443 -27.42 1.82 22.77
N LEU A 444 -27.38 3.17 22.83
CA LEU A 444 -28.35 4.03 22.15
C LEU A 444 -28.32 3.84 20.62
N ALA A 445 -27.13 3.73 20.03
CA ALA A 445 -27.00 3.55 18.59
C ALA A 445 -27.64 2.24 18.11
N LEU A 446 -27.43 1.13 18.82
CA LEU A 446 -28.05 -0.16 18.49
C LEU A 446 -29.58 -0.11 18.56
N ILE A 447 -30.14 0.52 19.60
CA ILE A 447 -31.60 0.70 19.74
C ILE A 447 -32.14 1.59 18.62
N ALA A 448 -31.47 2.70 18.32
CA ALA A 448 -31.88 3.60 17.24
C ALA A 448 -31.86 2.90 15.87
N VAL A 449 -30.84 2.10 15.58
CA VAL A 449 -30.76 1.32 14.33
C VAL A 449 -31.90 0.29 14.25
N ALA A 450 -32.19 -0.42 15.34
CA ALA A 450 -33.30 -1.38 15.40
C ALA A 450 -34.64 -0.69 15.14
N ALA A 451 -34.90 0.46 15.79
CA ALA A 451 -36.13 1.23 15.63
C ALA A 451 -36.30 1.80 14.21
N ILE A 452 -35.24 2.37 13.62
CA ILE A 452 -35.28 2.90 12.25
C ILE A 452 -35.55 1.78 11.24
N TRP A 453 -34.98 0.60 11.45
CA TRP A 453 -35.20 -0.53 10.56
C TRP A 453 -36.65 -1.03 10.63
N GLU A 454 -37.21 -1.16 11.83
CA GLU A 454 -38.62 -1.53 12.03
C GLU A 454 -39.57 -0.55 11.34
N GLN A 455 -39.32 0.76 11.47
CA GLN A 455 -40.10 1.79 10.77
C GLN A 455 -40.03 1.65 9.24
N ARG A 456 -38.86 1.32 8.67
CA ARG A 456 -38.71 1.13 7.23
C ARG A 456 -39.42 -0.12 6.71
N VAL A 457 -39.38 -1.21 7.47
CA VAL A 457 -40.11 -2.44 7.12
C VAL A 457 -41.61 -2.18 7.17
N ALA A 458 -42.10 -1.49 8.21
CA ALA A 458 -43.51 -1.11 8.32
C ALA A 458 -43.95 -0.20 7.16
N ALA A 459 -43.16 0.84 6.84
CA ALA A 459 -43.46 1.75 5.73
C ALA A 459 -43.46 1.03 4.35
N ALA A 460 -42.54 0.10 4.12
CA ALA A 460 -42.52 -0.70 2.90
C ALA A 460 -43.73 -1.64 2.81
N ALA A 461 -44.15 -2.23 3.92
CA ALA A 461 -45.36 -3.06 3.99
C ALA A 461 -46.63 -2.26 3.68
N LEU A 462 -46.74 -1.04 4.21
CA LEU A 462 -47.84 -0.10 3.91
C LEU A 462 -47.85 0.33 2.44
N ALA A 463 -46.68 0.61 1.84
CA ALA A 463 -46.57 1.05 0.45
C ALA A 463 -46.93 -0.04 -0.58
N LEU A 464 -46.72 -1.31 -0.25
CA LEU A 464 -47.07 -2.46 -1.10
C LEU A 464 -48.56 -2.83 -1.04
N ALA A 465 -49.31 -2.28 -0.09
CA ALA A 465 -50.71 -2.66 0.17
C ALA A 465 -51.60 -1.45 0.52
N PRO A 466 -51.73 -0.42 -0.33
CA PRO A 466 -52.64 0.71 -0.07
C PRO A 466 -54.11 0.28 -0.03
N ASP A 467 -54.50 -0.73 -0.84
CA ASP A 467 -55.88 -1.23 -0.96
C ASP A 467 -56.04 -2.73 -0.64
N VAL A 468 -54.95 -3.42 -0.27
CA VAL A 468 -54.99 -4.85 -0.03
C VAL A 468 -55.30 -5.11 1.44
N ASN A 469 -56.46 -5.72 1.70
CA ASN A 469 -56.86 -6.16 3.03
C ASN A 469 -55.78 -7.11 3.58
N LEU A 470 -54.98 -6.65 4.55
CA LEU A 470 -53.82 -7.36 5.11
C LEU A 470 -54.13 -8.78 5.63
N ALA A 471 -55.41 -9.11 5.80
CA ALA A 471 -55.88 -10.44 6.16
C ALA A 471 -55.72 -11.50 5.04
N THR A 472 -55.51 -11.12 3.77
CA THR A 472 -55.56 -12.07 2.63
C THR A 472 -54.22 -12.31 1.92
N VAL A 473 -53.15 -11.59 2.26
CA VAL A 473 -51.83 -11.79 1.62
C VAL A 473 -51.06 -12.91 2.31
N PRO A 474 -50.79 -14.04 1.64
CA PRO A 474 -50.00 -15.11 2.23
C PRO A 474 -48.55 -14.63 2.49
N PRO A 475 -47.96 -14.91 3.67
CA PRO A 475 -46.67 -14.37 4.12
C PRO A 475 -45.47 -14.76 3.23
N ALA A 476 -45.64 -15.67 2.27
CA ALA A 476 -44.57 -16.17 1.42
C ALA A 476 -44.19 -15.21 0.26
N ALA A 477 -45.07 -14.30 -0.17
CA ALA A 477 -44.86 -13.52 -1.39
C ALA A 477 -43.98 -12.25 -1.23
N VAL A 478 -43.71 -11.81 0.01
CA VAL A 478 -42.96 -10.57 0.31
C VAL A 478 -41.45 -10.85 0.52
N ALA A 479 -41.00 -12.09 0.37
CA ALA A 479 -39.72 -12.57 0.88
C ALA A 479 -38.47 -12.36 -0.01
N SER A 480 -38.55 -11.65 -1.14
CA SER A 480 -37.40 -11.50 -2.06
C SER A 480 -36.47 -10.31 -1.77
N GLY A 481 -36.78 -9.50 -0.75
CA GLY A 481 -35.82 -8.51 -0.22
C GLY A 481 -34.73 -9.18 0.64
N PRO A 482 -33.56 -8.53 0.83
CA PRO A 482 -32.53 -9.05 1.75
C PRO A 482 -33.13 -9.20 3.16
N GLN A 483 -33.48 -10.44 3.52
CA GLN A 483 -34.06 -10.81 4.81
C GLN A 483 -33.00 -10.63 5.90
N ILE A 484 -32.88 -9.41 6.45
CA ILE A 484 -32.39 -9.28 7.81
C ILE A 484 -33.45 -9.97 8.68
N SER A 485 -33.08 -11.10 9.29
CA SER A 485 -34.02 -11.89 10.07
C SER A 485 -34.53 -11.06 11.25
N ARG A 486 -35.82 -11.18 11.56
CA ARG A 486 -36.44 -10.55 12.74
C ARG A 486 -35.65 -10.86 14.02
N THR A 487 -35.02 -12.03 14.08
CA THR A 487 -34.13 -12.45 15.16
C THR A 487 -32.89 -11.55 15.30
N MET A 488 -32.30 -11.06 14.21
CA MET A 488 -31.15 -10.16 14.25
C MET A 488 -31.54 -8.79 14.82
N LEU A 489 -32.71 -8.26 14.46
CA LEU A 489 -33.22 -6.98 14.99
C LEU A 489 -33.52 -7.07 16.49
N ILE A 490 -34.15 -8.16 16.92
CA ILE A 490 -34.39 -8.44 18.34
C ILE A 490 -33.05 -8.53 19.08
N GLY A 491 -32.07 -9.23 18.51
CA GLY A 491 -30.71 -9.32 19.05
C GLY A 491 -30.04 -7.96 19.21
N MET A 492 -30.16 -7.07 18.22
CA MET A 492 -29.64 -5.70 18.31
C MET A 492 -30.31 -4.89 19.42
N GLY A 493 -31.65 -4.99 19.56
CA GLY A 493 -32.40 -4.31 20.61
C GLY A 493 -31.97 -4.76 22.01
N TRP A 494 -31.87 -6.07 22.25
CA TRP A 494 -31.37 -6.62 23.52
C TRP A 494 -29.92 -6.25 23.78
N GLY A 495 -29.05 -6.34 22.76
CA GLY A 495 -27.65 -5.92 22.87
C GLY A 495 -27.54 -4.46 23.30
N GLY A 496 -28.31 -3.56 22.68
CA GLY A 496 -28.34 -2.16 23.05
C GLY A 496 -28.82 -1.91 24.49
N ALA A 497 -29.87 -2.62 24.93
CA ALA A 497 -30.36 -2.54 26.30
C ALA A 497 -29.33 -3.03 27.34
N ILE A 498 -28.60 -4.11 27.05
CA ILE A 498 -27.53 -4.63 27.91
C ILE A 498 -26.41 -3.60 28.05
N LEU A 499 -25.96 -2.98 26.96
CA LEU A 499 -24.92 -1.94 27.01
C LEU A 499 -25.37 -0.72 27.83
N LEU A 500 -26.63 -0.31 27.71
CA LEU A 500 -27.17 0.78 28.54
C LEU A 500 -27.26 0.41 30.01
N LEU A 501 -27.63 -0.83 30.33
CA LEU A 501 -27.63 -1.31 31.71
C LEU A 501 -26.22 -1.27 32.30
N ILE A 502 -25.21 -1.73 31.55
CA ILE A 502 -23.79 -1.66 31.96
C ILE A 502 -23.39 -0.19 32.21
N ALA A 503 -23.73 0.72 31.30
CA ALA A 503 -23.46 2.14 31.47
C ALA A 503 -24.14 2.73 32.71
N CYS A 504 -25.41 2.41 32.95
CA CYS A 504 -26.16 2.88 34.13
C CYS A 504 -25.58 2.35 35.43
N VAL A 505 -25.24 1.06 35.50
CA VAL A 505 -24.65 0.42 36.68
C VAL A 505 -23.28 1.03 36.98
N GLN A 506 -22.44 1.15 35.96
CA GLN A 506 -21.11 1.75 36.08
C GLN A 506 -21.20 3.22 36.53
N GLY A 507 -22.06 4.03 35.89
CA GLY A 507 -22.25 5.44 36.26
C GLY A 507 -22.83 5.62 37.67
N ALA A 508 -23.79 4.77 38.07
CA ALA A 508 -24.36 4.79 39.41
C ALA A 508 -23.32 4.40 40.46
N ALA A 509 -22.51 3.36 40.22
CA ALA A 509 -21.43 2.97 41.11
C ALA A 509 -20.51 4.15 41.42
N PHE A 510 -20.13 4.95 40.41
CA PHE A 510 -19.27 6.12 40.63
C PHE A 510 -19.94 7.25 41.38
N LEU A 511 -21.20 7.60 41.05
CA LEU A 511 -21.93 8.66 41.75
C LEU A 511 -22.13 8.37 43.25
N PHE A 512 -22.17 7.09 43.62
CA PHE A 512 -22.52 6.65 44.96
C PHE A 512 -21.32 6.22 45.82
N VAL A 513 -20.14 5.95 45.23
CA VAL A 513 -18.92 5.57 45.96
C VAL A 513 -18.53 6.62 47.02
N ASP A 514 -18.48 7.89 46.64
CA ASP A 514 -18.10 8.97 47.58
C ASP A 514 -19.20 9.23 48.62
N ARG A 515 -20.47 9.10 48.22
CA ARG A 515 -21.61 9.41 49.08
C ARG A 515 -21.84 8.38 50.18
N PHE A 516 -21.50 7.12 49.94
CA PHE A 516 -21.73 6.04 50.89
C PHE A 516 -20.47 5.60 51.64
N HIS A 517 -19.34 6.30 51.47
CA HIS A 517 -18.05 5.89 52.04
C HIS A 517 -17.73 4.41 51.75
N LEU A 518 -18.11 3.93 50.56
CA LEU A 518 -17.88 2.54 50.14
C LEU A 518 -16.41 2.27 49.77
N ALA A 519 -15.50 3.21 50.07
CA ALA A 519 -14.04 3.05 49.99
C ALA A 519 -13.51 2.10 51.08
N HIS A 520 -14.18 0.97 51.26
CA HIS A 520 -13.73 -0.07 52.16
C HIS A 520 -12.86 -1.05 51.36
N PRO A 521 -11.61 -1.33 51.77
CA PRO A 521 -10.63 -2.08 50.97
C PRO A 521 -11.09 -3.47 50.46
N TRP A 522 -12.12 -4.06 51.07
CA TRP A 522 -12.68 -5.34 50.63
C TRP A 522 -13.58 -5.21 49.39
N ILE A 523 -14.23 -4.06 49.17
CA ILE A 523 -15.05 -3.81 47.97
C ILE A 523 -14.13 -3.62 46.76
N ASP A 524 -13.02 -2.90 46.93
CA ASP A 524 -11.98 -2.79 45.91
C ASP A 524 -11.41 -4.17 45.58
N GLY A 525 -11.15 -5.01 46.59
CA GLY A 525 -10.73 -6.41 46.37
C GLY A 525 -11.74 -7.24 45.58
N LEU A 526 -13.04 -7.10 45.87
CA LEU A 526 -14.13 -7.82 45.19
C LEU A 526 -14.32 -7.36 43.74
N LEU A 527 -14.29 -6.04 43.49
CA LEU A 527 -14.38 -5.48 42.15
C LEU A 527 -13.17 -5.86 41.31
N THR A 528 -11.96 -5.81 41.90
CA THR A 528 -10.73 -6.22 41.22
C THR A 528 -10.76 -7.70 40.86
N GLN A 529 -11.23 -8.57 41.77
CA GLN A 529 -11.38 -10.01 41.48
C GLN A 529 -12.47 -10.30 40.44
N ALA A 530 -13.60 -9.58 40.45
CA ALA A 530 -14.65 -9.74 39.44
C ALA A 530 -14.14 -9.41 38.03
N THR A 531 -13.30 -8.38 37.88
CA THR A 531 -12.64 -8.08 36.60
C THR A 531 -11.61 -9.13 36.18
N VAL A 532 -10.87 -9.75 37.11
CA VAL A 532 -9.87 -10.77 36.79
C VAL A 532 -10.51 -12.09 36.35
N VAL A 533 -11.74 -12.40 36.77
CA VAL A 533 -12.45 -13.62 36.39
C VAL A 533 -13.12 -13.51 35.00
N LEU A 534 -13.27 -12.29 34.46
CA LEU A 534 -13.90 -12.01 33.17
C LEU A 534 -12.92 -11.86 31.99
N VAL A 535 -11.61 -11.89 32.24
CA VAL A 535 -10.52 -11.88 31.24
C VAL A 535 -9.91 -13.28 31.17
#